data_AF-A0A957K9Q4-F1
#
_entry.id   AF-A0A957K9Q4-F1
#
_cell.length_a   1.000
_cell.length_b   1.000
_cell.length_c   1.000
_cell.angle_alpha   90.00
_cell.angle_beta   90.00
_cell.angle_gamma   90.00
#
_symmetry.space_group_name_H-M   'P 1'
#
loop_
_entity.id
_entity.type
_entity.pdbx_description
1 polymer ?
#
loop_
_entity_poly.entity_id
_entity_poly.type
_entity_poly.pdbx_seq_one_letter_code
_entity_poly.pdbx_strand_id
1 'polypeptide(L)' 'GGEPDWPASLGHGTHLHLYGKKEARPGRKMGHITALGHSVTEAMSRAQAARQALTGASE' A
#
# COMPACT_ATOMS: atom_id res chain seq x y z
N GLY A 1 14.09 7.26 -1.29
CA GLY A 1 13.48 6.16 -0.51
C GLY A 1 13.19 6.74 0.86
N GLY A 2 11.95 7.13 1.10
CA GLY A 2 11.48 7.73 2.35
C GLY A 2 10.41 6.87 3.01
N GLU A 3 9.88 7.36 4.12
CA GLU A 3 8.70 6.79 4.77
C GLU A 3 7.52 6.81 3.78
N PRO A 4 6.84 5.68 3.53
CA PRO A 4 5.66 5.67 2.67
C PRO A 4 4.49 6.45 3.27
N ASP A 5 3.68 7.08 2.42
CA ASP A 5 2.41 7.67 2.85
C ASP A 5 1.36 6.57 3.08
N TRP A 6 1.40 5.96 4.27
CA TRP A 6 0.47 4.90 4.65
C TRP A 6 -0.99 5.36 4.62
N PRO A 7 -1.36 6.53 5.17
CA PRO A 7 -2.74 7.03 5.07
C PRO A 7 -3.24 7.17 3.63
N ALA A 8 -2.43 7.70 2.71
CA ALA A 8 -2.86 7.88 1.31
C ALA A 8 -3.16 6.55 0.60
N SER A 9 -2.61 5.43 1.07
CA SER A 9 -2.85 4.10 0.51
C SER A 9 -4.20 3.47 0.93
N LEU A 10 -4.86 4.02 1.95
CA LEU A 10 -6.08 3.49 2.57
C LEU A 10 -7.36 4.03 1.90
N GLY A 11 -7.53 3.72 0.61
CA GLY A 11 -8.76 3.98 -0.14
C GLY A 11 -9.88 2.98 0.16
N HIS A 12 -11.07 3.24 -0.38
CA HIS A 12 -12.21 2.33 -0.26
C HIS A 12 -11.90 0.95 -0.88
N GLY A 13 -12.11 -0.11 -0.10
CA GLY A 13 -11.83 -1.48 -0.53
C GLY A 13 -10.34 -1.85 -0.56
N THR A 14 -9.45 -1.06 0.04
CA THR A 14 -8.05 -1.44 0.29
C THR A 14 -7.80 -1.64 1.78
N HIS A 15 -6.96 -2.61 2.10
CA HIS A 15 -6.62 -3.00 3.46
C HIS A 15 -5.10 -3.09 3.59
N LEU A 16 -4.52 -2.26 4.45
CA LEU A 16 -3.09 -2.30 4.78
C LEU A 16 -2.84 -3.25 5.95
N HIS A 17 -1.90 -4.18 5.78
CA HIS A 17 -1.42 -5.04 6.85
C HIS A 17 0.09 -4.84 7.04
N LEU A 18 0.46 -4.20 8.15
CA LEU A 18 1.85 -4.06 8.57
C LEU A 18 2.24 -5.20 9.51
N TYR A 19 3.42 -5.78 9.30
CA TYR A 19 3.89 -6.92 10.09
C TYR A 19 4.46 -6.56 11.47
N GLY A 20 4.33 -5.31 11.92
CA GLY A 20 4.86 -4.85 13.22
C GLY A 20 6.40 -4.90 13.32
N LYS A 21 7.11 -4.90 12.20
CA LYS A 21 8.58 -4.93 12.18
C LYS A 21 9.12 -3.55 12.57
N LYS A 22 10.01 -3.51 13.57
CA LYS A 22 10.57 -2.27 14.12
C LYS A 22 11.46 -1.48 13.15
N GLU A 23 12.05 -2.14 12.16
CA GLU A 23 13.06 -1.53 11.28
C GLU A 23 12.87 -1.98 9.83
N ALA A 24 12.77 -1.00 8.92
CA ALA A 24 12.78 -1.22 7.48
C ALA A 24 14.22 -1.42 6.98
N ARG A 25 14.42 -2.38 6.08
CA ARG A 25 15.71 -2.66 5.43
C ARG A 25 15.49 -2.92 3.93
N PRO A 26 16.47 -2.64 3.06
CA PRO A 26 16.36 -2.95 1.63
C PRO A 26 15.94 -4.40 1.39
N GLY A 27 14.92 -4.61 0.56
CA GLY A 27 14.36 -5.94 0.24
C GLY A 27 13.48 -6.56 1.34
N ARG A 28 13.39 -5.96 2.54
CA ARG A 28 12.56 -6.48 3.64
C ARG A 28 11.10 -6.12 3.41
N LYS A 29 10.23 -7.13 3.28
CA LYS A 29 8.78 -6.93 3.23
C LYS A 29 8.27 -6.40 4.58
N MET A 30 7.73 -5.20 4.60
CA MET A 30 7.19 -4.55 5.80
C MET A 30 5.69 -4.81 6.02
N GLY A 31 4.99 -5.20 4.96
CA GLY A 31 3.57 -5.47 4.98
C GLY A 31 3.07 -5.87 3.60
N HIS A 32 1.76 -5.75 3.40
CA HIS A 32 1.11 -5.82 2.10
C HIS A 32 -0.18 -5.00 2.13
N ILE A 33 -0.68 -4.68 0.93
CA ILE A 33 -2.03 -4.14 0.73
C ILE A 33 -2.85 -5.19 0.00
N THR A 34 -4.05 -5.44 0.50
CA THR A 34 -5.08 -6.23 -0.19
C THR A 34 -6.14 -5.30 -0.73
N ALA A 35 -6.45 -5.41 -2.02
CA ALA A 35 -7.55 -4.67 -2.64
C ALA A 35 -8.69 -5.63 -3.02
N LEU A 36 -9.91 -5.27 -2.65
CA LEU A 36 -11.13 -6.00 -2.96
C LEU A 36 -11.91 -5.24 -4.04
N GLY A 37 -12.68 -5.97 -4.85
CA GLY A 37 -13.55 -5.41 -5.90
C GLY A 37 -14.54 -6.46 -6.38
N HIS A 38 -15.61 -6.03 -7.04
CA HIS A 38 -16.61 -6.93 -7.63
C HIS A 38 -16.11 -7.61 -8.91
N SER A 39 -14.99 -7.14 -9.46
CA SER A 39 -14.28 -7.76 -10.56
C SER A 39 -12.77 -7.72 -10.34
N VAL A 40 -12.04 -8.57 -11.05
CA VAL A 40 -10.57 -8.58 -11.05
C VAL A 40 -10.02 -7.24 -11.51
N THR A 41 -10.61 -6.65 -12.56
CA THR A 41 -10.22 -5.32 -13.08
C THR A 41 -10.34 -4.22 -12.03
N GLU A 42 -11.44 -4.22 -11.28
CA GLU A 42 -11.67 -3.24 -10.22
C GLU A 42 -10.67 -3.41 -9.06
N ALA A 43 -10.45 -4.64 -8.60
CA ALA A 43 -9.48 -4.92 -7.55
C ALA A 43 -8.05 -4.51 -7.97
N MET A 44 -7.66 -4.79 -9.23
CA MET A 44 -6.36 -4.39 -9.77
C MET A 44 -6.22 -2.86 -9.85
N SER A 45 -7.25 -2.16 -10.32
CA SER A 45 -7.25 -0.68 -10.38
C SER A 45 -7.06 -0.07 -8.98
N ARG A 46 -7.78 -0.58 -7.98
CA ARG A 46 -7.64 -0.15 -6.57
C ARG A 46 -6.24 -0.43 -6.02
N ALA A 47 -5.68 -1.61 -6.29
CA ALA A 47 -4.32 -1.96 -5.86
C ALA A 47 -3.25 -1.04 -6.49
N GLN A 48 -3.40 -0.70 -7.77
CA GLN A 48 -2.50 0.21 -8.48
C GLN A 48 -2.59 1.63 -7.91
N ALA A 49 -3.80 2.14 -7.69
CA ALA A 49 -4.02 3.46 -7.09
C ALA A 49 -3.40 3.54 -5.69
N ALA A 50 -3.62 2.54 -4.83
CA ALA A 50 -3.01 2.48 -3.50
C ALA A 50 -1.47 2.44 -3.56
N ARG A 51 -0.89 1.70 -4.51
CA ARG A 51 0.57 1.67 -4.72
C ARG A 51 1.12 3.03 -5.17
N GLN A 52 0.43 3.72 -6.06
CA GLN A 52 0.84 5.06 -6.52
C GLN A 52 0.82 6.06 -5.36
N ALA A 53 -0.25 6.01 -4.54
CA ALA A 53 -0.38 6.84 -3.35
C ALA A 53 0.72 6.60 -2.32
N LEU A 54 1.14 5.33 -2.09
CA LEU A 54 2.26 4.99 -1.20
C LEU A 54 3.59 5.66 -1.57
N THR A 55 3.80 5.95 -2.86
CA THR A 55 5.05 6.52 -3.38
C THR A 55 5.06 8.05 -3.43
N GLY A 56 3.95 8.71 -3.08
CA GLY A 56 3.82 10.16 -3.03
C GLY A 56 4.16 10.72 -1.65
N ALA A 57 4.78 11.90 -1.63
CA ALA A 57 5.18 12.70 -0.46
C ALA A 57 6.40 12.19 0.32
N SER A 58 7.55 12.09 -0.35
CA SER A 58 8.82 12.42 0.29
C SER A 58 9.27 13.77 -0.26
N GLU A 59 9.31 14.81 0.58
CA GLU A 59 10.20 15.96 0.36
C GLU A 59 11.67 15.50 0.42
#